data_AF-A0A7V4HA43-F1
#
_entry.id   AF-A0A7V4HA43-F1
#
_cell.length_a   1.000
_cell.length_b   1.000
_cell.length_c   1.000
_cell.angle_alpha   90.00
_cell.angle_beta   90.00
_cell.angle_gamma   90.00
#
_symmetry.space_group_name_H-M   'P 1'
#
loop_
_entity.id
_entity.type
_entity.pdbx_description
1 polymer ?
#
loop_
_entity_poly.entity_id
_entity_poly.type
_entity_poly.pdbx_seq_one_letter_code
_entity_poly.pdbx_strand_id
1 'polypeptide(L)'
;MAIRGSVKIDIETCKGCELCVEACPQGSLAMSKEINAKGYHYAVLIKDNCTGCINCALVCPDAVITVYRETKKKEKEPVAVITNVKSDIKVTIDDKKSAKKGGLSA
;
A
#
# COMPACT_ATOMS: atom_id res chain seq x y z
N MET A 1 -11.10 -1.52 9.30
CA MET A 1 -10.57 -2.23 8.12
C MET A 1 -9.06 -2.25 8.27
N ALA A 2 -8.45 -3.41 8.46
CA ALA A 2 -6.99 -3.49 8.49
C ALA A 2 -6.47 -3.34 7.05
N ILE A 3 -5.72 -2.28 6.80
CA ILE A 3 -4.99 -2.09 5.54
C ILE A 3 -3.79 -3.04 5.60
N ARG A 4 -3.61 -3.87 4.58
CA ARG A 4 -2.46 -4.77 4.46
C ARG A 4 -1.57 -4.34 3.31
N GLY A 5 -0.27 -4.53 3.49
CA GLY A 5 0.73 -4.36 2.46
C GLY A 5 1.88 -5.33 2.66
N SER A 6 2.79 -5.33 1.70
CA SER A 6 4.01 -6.10 1.72
C SER A 6 5.11 -5.36 0.96
N VAL A 7 6.34 -5.81 1.08
CA VAL A 7 7.46 -5.25 0.33
C VAL A 7 8.29 -6.37 -0.29
N LYS A 8 8.89 -6.08 -1.44
CA LYS A 8 9.90 -6.89 -2.10
C LYS A 8 11.17 -6.07 -2.18
N ILE A 9 12.28 -6.64 -1.71
CA ILE A 9 13.57 -5.99 -1.63
C ILE A 9 14.50 -6.71 -2.61
N ASP A 10 15.15 -5.97 -3.49
CA ASP A 10 16.23 -6.51 -4.32
C ASP A 10 17.49 -6.74 -3.45
N ILE A 11 17.72 -8.01 -3.12
CA ILE A 11 18.77 -8.46 -2.21
C ILE A 11 20.17 -8.11 -2.75
N GLU A 12 20.39 -8.24 -4.05
CA GLU A 12 21.72 -8.07 -4.67
C GLU A 12 22.12 -6.60 -4.82
N THR A 13 21.13 -5.70 -4.82
CA THR A 13 21.36 -4.26 -4.94
C THR A 13 21.32 -3.56 -3.57
N CYS A 14 20.64 -4.15 -2.58
CA CYS A 14 20.58 -3.61 -1.22
C CYS A 14 21.98 -3.53 -0.58
N LYS A 15 22.36 -2.34 -0.11
CA LYS A 15 23.64 -2.08 0.58
C LYS A 15 23.55 -2.06 2.11
N GLY A 16 22.37 -2.35 2.66
CA GLY A 16 22.18 -2.42 4.11
C GLY A 16 22.38 -1.11 4.88
N CYS A 17 21.97 0.03 4.31
CA CYS A 17 22.11 1.34 4.96
C CYS A 17 21.14 1.60 6.13
N GLU A 18 20.27 0.65 6.45
CA GLU A 18 19.31 0.66 7.59
C GLU A 18 18.25 1.78 7.61
N LEU A 19 18.33 2.79 6.74
CA LEU A 19 17.39 3.91 6.66
C LEU A 19 15.91 3.45 6.58
N CYS A 20 15.65 2.38 5.83
CA CYS A 20 14.31 1.83 5.69
C CYS A 20 13.74 1.21 6.97
N VAL A 21 14.62 0.73 7.87
CA VAL A 21 14.24 0.15 9.18
C VAL A 21 13.76 1.27 10.09
N GLU A 22 14.53 2.36 10.19
CA GLU A 22 14.16 3.54 10.98
C GLU A 22 12.91 4.22 10.45
N ALA A 23 12.78 4.35 9.12
CA ALA A 23 11.64 4.99 8.49
C ALA A 23 10.33 4.17 8.57
N CYS A 24 10.39 2.90 9.00
CA CYS A 24 9.22 2.03 9.06
C CYS A 24 8.38 2.33 10.32
N PRO A 25 7.21 2.98 10.22
CA PRO A 25 6.40 3.33 11.40
C PRO A 25 5.80 2.10 12.09
N GLN A 26 5.83 0.94 11.43
CA GLN A 26 5.31 -0.31 11.96
C GLN A 26 6.41 -1.20 12.55
N GLY A 27 7.68 -0.80 12.41
CA GLY A 27 8.83 -1.61 12.81
C GLY A 27 8.81 -3.01 12.19
N SER A 28 8.39 -3.10 10.92
CA SER A 28 8.20 -4.36 10.19
C SER A 28 9.48 -4.86 9.51
N LEU A 29 10.48 -4.00 9.36
CA LEU A 29 11.74 -4.27 8.68
C LEU A 29 12.86 -4.50 9.68
N ALA A 30 13.82 -5.33 9.31
CA ALA A 30 15.09 -5.51 10.01
C ALA A 30 16.18 -5.89 9.00
N MET A 31 17.43 -5.92 9.45
CA MET A 31 18.54 -6.43 8.66
C MET A 31 18.59 -7.96 8.72
N SER A 32 18.87 -8.59 7.58
CA SER A 32 19.06 -10.03 7.48
C SER A 32 20.33 -10.46 8.25
N LYS A 33 20.34 -11.70 8.72
CA LYS A 33 21.55 -12.32 9.29
C LYS A 33 22.51 -12.83 8.22
N GLU A 34 22.01 -12.98 7.00
CA GLU A 34 22.77 -13.43 5.84
C GLU A 34 23.38 -12.23 5.11
N ILE A 35 24.34 -12.51 4.22
CA ILE A 35 24.96 -11.51 3.36
C ILE A 35 24.66 -11.82 1.89
N ASN A 36 24.50 -10.79 1.07
CA ASN A 36 24.40 -10.94 -0.38
C ASN A 36 25.79 -11.16 -1.02
N ALA A 37 25.85 -11.33 -2.35
CA ALA A 37 27.11 -11.55 -3.06
C ALA A 37 28.13 -10.40 -2.93
N LYS A 38 27.68 -9.20 -2.53
CA LYS A 38 28.51 -8.02 -2.30
C LYS A 38 28.93 -7.84 -0.84
N GLY A 39 28.55 -8.76 0.05
CA GLY A 39 28.93 -8.74 1.46
C GLY A 39 28.06 -7.87 2.37
N TYR A 40 26.88 -7.43 1.91
CA TYR A 40 25.97 -6.61 2.71
C TYR A 40 24.89 -7.46 3.37
N HIS A 41 24.61 -7.18 4.65
CA HIS A 41 23.32 -7.52 5.24
C HIS A 41 22.24 -6.72 4.54
N TYR A 42 21.18 -7.37 4.08
CA TYR A 42 20.12 -6.75 3.30
C TYR A 42 18.86 -6.60 4.14
N ALA A 43 18.00 -5.63 3.80
CA ALA A 43 16.76 -5.45 4.54
C ALA A 43 15.77 -6.61 4.26
N VAL A 44 15.03 -7.03 5.28
CA VAL A 44 14.00 -8.08 5.21
C VAL A 44 12.75 -7.67 5.98
N LEU A 45 11.60 -8.12 5.50
CA LEU A 45 10.33 -7.98 6.21
C LEU A 45 10.20 -9.08 7.26
N ILE A 46 10.16 -8.70 8.54
CA ILE A 46 10.14 -9.63 9.68
C ILE A 46 8.78 -9.74 10.37
N LYS A 47 7.86 -8.80 10.12
CA LYS A 47 6.53 -8.78 10.73
C LYS A 47 5.45 -8.63 9.67
N ASP A 48 4.36 -9.36 9.87
CA ASP A 48 3.14 -9.30 9.06
C ASP A 48 2.20 -8.17 9.54
N ASN A 49 2.75 -6.96 9.69
CA ASN A 49 2.01 -5.74 10.05
C ASN A 49 2.28 -4.58 9.09
N CYS A 50 2.86 -4.87 7.92
CA CYS A 50 3.09 -3.86 6.89
C CYS A 50 1.75 -3.33 6.34
N THR A 51 1.66 -2.01 6.19
CA THR A 51 0.45 -1.32 5.69
C THR A 51 0.60 -0.80 4.26
N GLY A 52 1.78 -0.96 3.65
CA GLY A 52 2.06 -0.41 2.32
C GLY A 52 2.08 1.13 2.32
N CYS A 53 2.70 1.75 3.32
CA CYS A 53 2.79 3.20 3.52
C CYS A 53 3.92 3.90 2.76
N ILE A 54 4.73 3.15 1.99
CA ILE A 54 5.80 3.62 1.08
C ILE A 54 7.01 4.34 1.71
N ASN A 55 7.03 4.67 3.01
CA ASN A 55 8.17 5.36 3.64
C ASN A 55 9.53 4.68 3.40
N CYS A 56 9.58 3.35 3.49
CA CYS A 56 10.79 2.58 3.25
C CYS A 56 11.32 2.73 1.82
N ALA A 57 10.44 2.81 0.82
CA ALA A 57 10.83 3.01 -0.57
C ALA A 57 11.30 4.45 -0.83
N LEU A 58 10.66 5.45 -0.20
CA LEU A 58 11.02 6.85 -0.36
C LEU A 58 12.40 7.20 0.24
N VAL A 59 12.75 6.60 1.37
CA VAL A 59 14.05 6.84 2.02
C VAL A 59 15.18 6.01 1.41
N CYS A 60 14.88 5.02 0.56
CA CYS A 60 15.87 4.14 0.00
C CYS A 60 16.71 4.87 -1.08
N PRO A 61 18.01 5.09 -0.86
CA PRO A 61 18.84 5.85 -1.80
C PRO A 61 19.09 5.09 -3.11
N ASP A 62 19.05 3.75 -3.05
CA ASP A 62 19.26 2.87 -4.20
C ASP A 62 17.94 2.41 -4.86
N ALA A 63 16.78 2.86 -4.36
CA ALA A 63 15.44 2.51 -4.86
C ALA A 63 15.18 0.99 -5.00
N VAL A 64 15.73 0.17 -4.11
CA VAL A 64 15.66 -1.31 -4.20
C VAL A 64 14.38 -1.93 -3.60
N ILE A 65 13.47 -1.12 -3.08
CA ILE A 65 12.28 -1.58 -2.34
C ILE A 65 11.03 -1.33 -3.17
N THR A 66 10.37 -2.41 -3.59
CA THR A 66 9.04 -2.37 -4.21
C THR A 66 7.98 -2.59 -3.14
N VAL A 67 6.96 -1.72 -3.08
CA VAL A 67 5.90 -1.78 -2.05
C VAL A 67 4.58 -2.20 -2.69
N TYR A 68 3.91 -3.17 -2.09
CA TYR A 68 2.58 -3.62 -2.49
C TYR A 68 1.57 -3.23 -1.43
N ARG A 69 0.39 -2.79 -1.87
CA ARG A 69 -0.73 -2.43 -1.01
C ARG A 69 -1.97 -3.15 -1.49
N GLU A 70 -2.59 -3.93 -0.61
CA GLU A 70 -3.85 -4.57 -0.91
C GLU A 70 -4.96 -3.53 -0.96
N THR A 71 -5.59 -3.40 -2.13
CA THR A 71 -6.82 -2.62 -2.28
C THR A 71 -7.97 -3.59 -2.49
N LYS A 72 -8.89 -3.67 -1.51
CA LYS A 72 -10.18 -4.31 -1.78
C LYS A 72 -10.94 -3.38 -2.72
N LYS A 73 -10.88 -3.63 -4.02
CA LYS A 73 -11.81 -3.00 -4.97
C LYS A 73 -13.22 -3.32 -4.47
N LYS A 74 -13.93 -2.32 -3.96
CA LYS A 74 -15.38 -2.41 -3.89
C LYS A 74 -15.84 -2.48 -5.34
N GLU A 75 -16.39 -3.62 -5.72
CA GLU A 75 -17.06 -3.79 -7.00
C GLU A 75 -18.14 -2.71 -7.05
N LYS A 76 -17.94 -1.71 -7.91
CA LYS A 76 -18.90 -0.61 -8.05
C LYS A 76 -20.07 -1.18 -8.82
N GLU A 77 -21.18 -1.46 -8.13
CA GLU A 77 -22.43 -1.79 -8.80
C GLU A 77 -22.84 -0.61 -9.70
N PRO A 78 -23.17 -0.85 -10.97
CA PRO A 78 -23.61 0.21 -11.87
C PRO A 78 -24.90 0.83 -11.34
N VAL A 79 -24.90 2.16 -11.17
CA VAL A 79 -26.05 2.92 -10.67
C VAL A 79 -27.24 2.84 -11.64
N ALA A 80 -26.97 2.65 -12.93
CA ALA A 80 -27.96 2.28 -13.94
C ALA A 80 -27.27 1.58 -15.12
N VAL A 81 -27.94 0.59 -15.71
CA VAL A 81 -27.58 0.01 -17.01
C VAL A 81 -28.66 0.42 -18.00
N ILE A 82 -28.30 1.19 -19.02
CA ILE A 82 -29.25 1.67 -20.03
C ILE A 82 -29.05 0.85 -21.31
N THR A 83 -30.09 0.17 -21.77
CA THR A 83 -30.08 -0.60 -23.03
C THR A 83 -31.28 -0.24 -23.89
N ASN A 84 -31.14 -0.31 -25.22
CA ASN A 84 -32.21 -0.06 -26.21
C ASN A 84 -32.85 1.34 -26.15
N VAL A 85 -32.03 2.40 -26.11
CA VAL A 85 -32.49 3.80 -26.13
C VAL A 85 -32.95 4.20 -27.54
N LYS A 86 -34.17 4.73 -27.65
CA LYS A 86 -34.75 5.22 -28.92
C LYS A 86 -35.04 6.73 -28.92
N SER A 87 -34.81 7.42 -27.80
CA SER A 87 -35.09 8.86 -27.61
C SER A 87 -34.30 9.43 -26.42
N ASP A 88 -34.41 10.74 -26.17
CA ASP A 88 -33.64 11.44 -25.11
C ASP A 88 -33.96 10.93 -23.68
N ILE A 89 -32.92 10.80 -22.86
CA ILE A 89 -33.01 10.41 -21.45
C ILE A 89 -32.42 11.52 -20.59
N LYS A 90 -33.21 12.02 -19.62
CA LYS A 90 -32.72 12.91 -18.55
C LYS A 90 -32.41 12.07 -17.32
N VAL A 91 -31.13 11.97 -16.96
CA VAL A 91 -30.67 11.27 -15.74
C VAL A 91 -30.34 12.32 -14.68
N THR A 92 -30.99 12.24 -13.51
CA THR A 92 -30.64 13.01 -12.32
C THR A 92 -30.10 12.06 -11.25
N ILE A 93 -28.91 12.35 -10.72
CA ILE A 93 -28.28 11.56 -9.66
C ILE A 93 -28.35 12.36 -8.36
N ASP A 94 -29.18 11.91 -7.41
CA ASP A 94 -29.23 12.48 -6.06
C ASP A 94 -28.31 11.69 -5.13
N ASP A 95 -27.08 12.18 -4.95
CA ASP A 95 -26.07 11.57 -4.09
C ASP A 95 -26.41 11.70 -2.58
N LYS A 96 -27.32 10.87 -2.04
CA LYS A 96 -27.52 10.74 -0.58
C LYS A 96 -26.45 9.87 0.11
N LYS A 97 -25.18 10.00 -0.25
CA LYS A 97 -24.07 9.19 0.32
C LYS A 97 -23.09 10.01 1.16
N SER A 98 -23.61 10.88 2.02
CA SER A 98 -22.84 11.56 3.08
C SER A 98 -23.54 11.45 4.44
N ALA A 99 -23.91 10.24 4.87
CA ALA A 99 -24.38 10.03 6.24
C ALA A 99 -24.08 8.59 6.72
N LYS A 100 -22.90 8.40 7.35
CA LYS A 100 -22.47 7.33 8.29
C LYS A 100 -20.95 7.20 8.17
N LYS A 101 -20.11 7.33 9.20
CA LYS A 101 -20.19 7.38 10.67
C LYS A 101 -18.91 8.12 11.13
N GLY A 102 -18.93 8.90 12.19
CA GLY A 102 -18.68 8.37 13.53
C GLY A 102 -17.47 9.10 14.11
N GLY A 103 -17.63 9.68 15.29
CA GLY A 103 -16.76 10.73 15.82
C GLY A 103 -15.32 10.33 16.08
N LEU A 104 -14.48 11.36 16.19
CA LEU A 104 -13.28 11.31 16.97
C LEU A 104 -13.29 12.52 17.91
N SER A 105 -13.22 12.18 19.18
CA SER A 105 -13.16 13.02 20.36
C SER A 105 -11.98 13.98 20.32
N ALA A 106 -12.22 15.23 20.74
CA ALA A 106 -11.34 16.04 21.57
C ALA A 106 -12.19 17.15 22.20
#